data_AF-A0A7C6AC65-F1
#
_entry.id   AF-A0A7C6AC65-F1
#
_cell.length_a   1.000
_cell.length_b   1.000
_cell.length_c   1.000
_cell.angle_alpha   90.00
_cell.angle_beta   90.00
_cell.angle_gamma   90.00
#
_symmetry.space_group_name_H-M   'P 1'
#
loop_
_entity.id
_entity.type
_entity.pdbx_description
1 polymer ?
#
loop_
_entity_poly.entity_id
_entity_poly.type
_entity_poly.pdbx_seq_one_letter_code
_entity_poly.pdbx_strand_id
1 'polypeptide(L)'
;MPRPFKERYISSTPPASVFQPEGLKRTVEQIQLTVDEYEAIRLADLEGYEHGESAVAMNISRQTFGRILERAHAKIADALVNGKTIIIAGGPVLHTRRRHIHCRRCQHEWEVPQKEAKVFECPRCQK
;
A
#
# COMPACT_ATOMS: atom_id res chain seq x y z
N MET A 1 -15.12 23.80 -2.96
CA MET A 1 -14.09 23.29 -3.90
C MET A 1 -13.77 21.85 -3.51
N PRO A 2 -13.70 20.89 -4.45
CA PRO A 2 -13.20 19.56 -4.12
C PRO A 2 -11.75 19.70 -3.66
N ARG A 3 -11.46 19.26 -2.42
CA ARG A 3 -10.10 19.26 -1.90
C ARG A 3 -9.25 18.40 -2.85
N PRO A 4 -8.11 18.89 -3.37
CA PRO A 4 -7.23 18.09 -4.21
C PRO A 4 -6.91 16.76 -3.51
N PHE A 5 -7.06 15.65 -4.23
CA PHE A 5 -6.71 14.33 -3.71
C PHE A 5 -5.21 14.34 -3.37
N LYS A 6 -4.86 14.04 -2.12
CA LYS A 6 -3.46 13.76 -1.77
C LYS A 6 -3.11 12.40 -2.36
N GLU A 7 -2.10 12.41 -3.22
CA GLU A 7 -1.44 11.20 -3.72
C GLU A 7 -0.94 10.35 -2.55
N ARG A 8 -1.18 9.03 -2.62
CA ARG A 8 -0.86 8.07 -1.55
C ARG A 8 0.36 7.25 -1.92
N TYR A 9 1.27 7.05 -0.99
CA TYR A 9 2.49 6.30 -1.25
C TYR A 9 2.22 4.80 -1.10
N ILE A 10 2.69 4.04 -2.09
CA ILE A 10 2.72 2.59 -2.03
C ILE A 10 4.18 2.15 -2.19
N SER A 11 4.56 1.12 -1.43
CA SER A 11 5.93 0.61 -1.42
C SER A 11 6.08 -0.73 -2.12
N SER A 12 4.97 -1.40 -2.48
CA SER A 12 4.99 -2.68 -3.18
C SER A 12 3.97 -2.72 -4.31
N THR A 13 4.35 -3.35 -5.43
CA THR A 13 3.43 -3.70 -6.51
C THR A 13 2.78 -5.05 -6.19
N PRO A 14 1.45 -5.21 -6.34
CA PRO A 14 0.82 -6.53 -6.23
C PRO A 14 1.47 -7.52 -7.20
N PRO A 15 1.86 -8.73 -6.75
CA PRO A 15 2.46 -9.74 -7.64
C PRO A 15 1.45 -10.29 -8.66
N ALA A 16 0.15 -10.23 -8.33
CA ALA A 16 -0.95 -10.53 -9.22
C ALA A 16 -1.98 -9.40 -9.13
N SER A 17 -2.53 -9.02 -10.28
CA SER A 17 -3.59 -8.01 -10.37
C SER A 17 -5.00 -8.61 -10.31
N VAL A 18 -5.14 -9.94 -10.31
CA VAL A 18 -6.43 -10.63 -10.32
C VAL A 18 -6.37 -11.85 -9.40
N PHE A 19 -7.36 -11.96 -8.50
CA PHE A 19 -7.61 -13.14 -7.68
C PHE A 19 -9.03 -13.62 -7.95
N GLN A 20 -9.18 -14.85 -8.45
CA GLN A 20 -10.47 -15.40 -8.85
C GLN A 20 -10.82 -16.66 -8.05
N PRO A 21 -12.10 -16.85 -7.67
CA PRO A 21 -12.57 -18.09 -7.08
C PRO A 21 -12.59 -19.22 -8.11
N GLU A 22 -12.17 -20.42 -7.70
CA GLU A 22 -12.20 -21.62 -8.53
C GLU A 22 -13.52 -22.40 -8.37
N GLY A 23 -13.93 -23.14 -9.40
CA GLY A 23 -15.07 -24.07 -9.34
C GLY A 23 -16.45 -23.45 -9.54
N LEU A 24 -16.55 -22.15 -9.87
CA LEU A 24 -17.82 -21.49 -10.17
C LEU A 24 -18.23 -21.68 -11.64
N LYS A 25 -19.46 -22.15 -11.86
CA LYS A 25 -20.02 -22.44 -13.20
C LYS A 25 -20.57 -21.22 -13.95
N ARG A 26 -20.61 -20.05 -13.32
CA ARG A 26 -21.26 -18.83 -13.81
C ARG A 26 -20.28 -17.68 -13.95
N THR A 27 -20.64 -16.67 -14.74
CA THR A 27 -19.92 -15.39 -14.79
C THR A 27 -19.74 -14.86 -13.38
N VAL A 28 -18.49 -14.70 -12.98
CA VAL A 28 -18.12 -14.25 -11.64
C VAL A 28 -18.17 -12.73 -11.62
N GLU A 29 -19.00 -12.16 -10.75
CA GLU A 29 -19.00 -10.71 -10.51
C GLU A 29 -17.60 -10.25 -10.10
N GLN A 30 -17.24 -9.03 -10.47
CA GLN A 30 -15.91 -8.48 -10.20
C GLN A 30 -16.02 -7.36 -9.17
N ILE A 31 -15.06 -7.31 -8.24
CA ILE A 31 -14.87 -6.19 -7.34
C ILE A 31 -13.49 -5.59 -7.53
N GLN A 32 -13.42 -4.27 -7.60
CA GLN A 32 -12.15 -3.56 -7.74
C GLN A 32 -11.61 -3.18 -6.35
N LEU A 33 -10.50 -3.79 -5.97
CA LEU A 33 -9.66 -3.35 -4.86
C LEU A 33 -8.64 -2.34 -5.40
N THR A 34 -8.58 -1.14 -4.83
CA THR A 34 -7.61 -0.15 -5.30
C THR A 34 -6.21 -0.47 -4.76
N VAL A 35 -5.17 0.07 -5.40
CA VAL A 35 -3.78 -0.31 -5.04
C VAL A 35 -3.40 0.20 -3.64
N ASP A 36 -3.97 1.32 -3.20
CA ASP A 36 -3.86 1.81 -1.82
C ASP A 36 -4.65 0.98 -0.80
N GLU A 37 -5.79 0.40 -1.20
CA GLU A 37 -6.52 -0.57 -0.36
C GLU A 37 -5.68 -1.83 -0.17
N TYR A 38 -5.06 -2.34 -1.24
CA TYR A 38 -4.10 -3.44 -1.17
C TYR A 38 -2.91 -3.11 -0.25
N GLU A 39 -2.28 -1.94 -0.40
CA GLU A 39 -1.15 -1.54 0.44
C GLU A 39 -1.56 -1.42 1.92
N ALA A 40 -2.77 -0.93 2.20
CA ALA A 40 -3.26 -0.85 3.58
C ALA A 40 -3.41 -2.24 4.23
N ILE A 41 -3.95 -3.22 3.51
CA ILE A 41 -4.03 -4.61 3.96
C ILE A 41 -2.63 -5.18 4.17
N ARG A 42 -1.71 -4.94 3.23
CA ARG A 42 -0.33 -5.43 3.33
C ARG A 42 0.36 -4.90 4.59
N LEU A 43 0.27 -3.60 4.86
CA LEU A 43 0.92 -2.96 6.01
C LEU A 43 0.29 -3.39 7.34
N ALA A 44 -1.04 -3.34 7.45
CA ALA A 44 -1.72 -3.61 8.72
C ALA A 44 -1.89 -5.12 9.00
N ASP A 45 -2.42 -5.87 8.04
CA ASP A 45 -2.86 -7.25 8.28
C ASP A 45 -1.76 -8.28 8.00
N LEU A 46 -0.85 -8.00 7.05
CA LEU A 46 0.24 -8.91 6.70
C LEU A 46 1.56 -8.58 7.43
N GLU A 47 1.97 -7.31 7.44
CA GLU A 47 3.21 -6.87 8.11
C GLU A 47 3.02 -6.54 9.59
N GLY A 48 1.78 -6.39 10.04
CA GLY A 48 1.44 -6.18 11.45
C GLY A 48 1.76 -4.78 11.99
N TYR A 49 1.93 -3.78 11.11
CA TYR A 49 2.19 -2.40 11.55
C TYR A 49 0.96 -1.76 12.19
N GLU A 50 1.20 -0.90 13.18
CA GLU A 50 0.12 -0.12 13.76
C GLU A 50 -0.45 0.88 12.75
N HIS A 51 -1.74 1.20 12.87
CA HIS A 51 -2.42 2.14 11.95
C HIS A 51 -1.72 3.51 11.84
N GLY A 52 -1.01 3.94 12.90
CA GLY A 52 -0.23 5.16 12.87
C GLY A 52 0.98 5.05 11.94
N GLU A 53 1.76 3.98 12.09
CA GLU A 53 2.94 3.68 11.28
C GLU A 53 2.57 3.47 9.80
N SER A 54 1.52 2.69 9.55
CA SER A 54 1.01 2.45 8.19
C SER A 54 0.52 3.74 7.52
N ALA A 55 -0.10 4.65 8.28
CA ALA A 55 -0.51 5.95 7.76
C ALA A 55 0.68 6.83 7.38
N VAL A 56 1.76 6.82 8.18
CA VAL A 56 3.02 7.50 7.87
C VAL A 56 3.63 6.92 6.59
N ALA A 57 3.72 5.58 6.48
CA ALA A 57 4.26 4.90 5.31
C ALA A 57 3.51 5.25 4.00
N MET A 58 2.19 5.45 4.10
CA MET A 58 1.34 5.83 2.96
C MET A 58 1.22 7.34 2.74
N ASN A 59 1.87 8.17 3.56
CA ASN A 59 1.79 9.64 3.54
C ASN A 59 0.36 10.20 3.66
N ILE A 60 -0.42 9.65 4.59
CA ILE A 60 -1.81 10.05 4.86
C ILE A 60 -2.06 10.17 6.37
N SER A 61 -3.23 10.72 6.74
CA SER A 61 -3.60 10.75 8.16
C SER A 61 -4.04 9.38 8.66
N ARG A 62 -3.84 9.09 9.96
CA ARG A 62 -4.31 7.86 10.62
C ARG A 62 -5.80 7.57 10.38
N GLN A 63 -6.63 8.62 10.40
CA GLN A 63 -8.07 8.50 10.10
C GLN A 63 -8.33 8.12 8.64
N THR A 64 -7.54 8.64 7.69
CA THR A 64 -7.67 8.29 6.28
C THR A 64 -7.25 6.84 6.06
N PHE A 65 -6.15 6.40 6.69
CA PHE A 65 -5.70 5.01 6.66
C PHE A 65 -6.79 4.06 7.16
N GLY A 66 -7.37 4.33 8.34
CA GLY A 66 -8.47 3.51 8.88
C GLY A 66 -9.66 3.38 7.93
N ARG A 67 -10.06 4.47 7.25
CA ARG A 67 -11.13 4.43 6.25
C ARG A 67 -10.78 3.63 4.99
N ILE A 68 -9.50 3.64 4.59
CA ILE A 68 -9.03 2.82 3.46
C ILE A 68 -9.09 1.35 3.85
N LEU A 69 -8.54 1.00 5.01
CA LEU A 69 -8.51 -0.37 5.51
C LEU A 69 -9.93 -0.95 5.67
N GLU A 70 -10.86 -0.19 6.26
CA GLU A 70 -12.26 -0.58 6.41
C GLU A 70 -12.94 -0.87 5.06
N ARG A 71 -12.71 -0.02 4.04
CA ARG A 71 -13.23 -0.24 2.69
C ARG A 71 -12.61 -1.48 2.05
N ALA A 72 -11.32 -1.68 2.24
CA ALA A 72 -10.59 -2.84 1.73
C ALA A 72 -11.15 -4.14 2.32
N HIS A 73 -11.36 -4.19 3.64
CA HIS A 73 -11.97 -5.32 4.34
C HIS A 73 -13.39 -5.60 3.86
N ALA A 74 -14.22 -4.57 3.68
CA ALA A 74 -15.58 -4.75 3.18
C ALA A 74 -15.61 -5.38 1.77
N LYS A 75 -14.71 -4.95 0.88
CA LYS A 75 -14.59 -5.49 -0.48
C LYS A 75 -14.10 -6.93 -0.47
N ILE A 76 -13.10 -7.24 0.36
CA ILE A 76 -12.58 -8.60 0.51
C ILE A 76 -13.67 -9.51 1.08
N ALA A 77 -14.39 -9.07 2.11
CA ALA A 77 -15.47 -9.83 2.71
C ALA A 77 -16.58 -10.13 1.67
N ASP A 78 -17.01 -9.13 0.89
CA ASP A 78 -17.97 -9.33 -0.19
C ASP A 78 -17.47 -10.35 -1.22
N ALA A 79 -16.20 -10.25 -1.63
CA ALA A 79 -15.63 -11.19 -2.59
C ALA A 79 -15.57 -12.63 -2.07
N LEU A 80 -15.15 -12.82 -0.82
CA LEU A 80 -15.02 -14.14 -0.22
C LEU A 80 -16.40 -14.78 0.03
N VAL A 81 -17.37 -14.01 0.54
CA VAL A 81 -18.71 -14.52 0.88
C VAL A 81 -19.54 -14.82 -0.37
N ASN A 82 -19.48 -13.95 -1.38
CA ASN A 82 -20.30 -14.08 -2.58
C ASN A 82 -19.59 -14.74 -3.76
N GLY A 83 -18.32 -15.12 -3.58
CA GLY A 83 -17.50 -15.74 -4.61
C GLY A 83 -17.28 -14.82 -5.81
N LYS A 84 -16.76 -13.61 -5.57
CA LYS A 84 -16.45 -12.62 -6.60
C LYS A 84 -14.95 -12.61 -6.93
N THR A 85 -14.61 -12.21 -8.15
CA THR A 85 -13.22 -12.00 -8.57
C THR A 85 -12.74 -10.64 -8.06
N ILE A 86 -11.61 -10.61 -7.38
CA ILE A 86 -10.95 -9.38 -6.96
C ILE A 86 -10.00 -8.93 -8.06
N ILE A 87 -10.15 -7.69 -8.51
CA ILE A 87 -9.22 -7.02 -9.43
C ILE A 87 -8.51 -5.91 -8.67
N ILE A 88 -7.19 -5.98 -8.60
CA ILE A 88 -6.35 -4.96 -7.96
C ILE A 88 -5.94 -3.93 -9.01
N ALA A 89 -6.57 -2.76 -9.00
CA ALA A 89 -6.31 -1.72 -9.98
C ALA A 89 -6.74 -0.32 -9.52
N GLY A 90 -6.09 0.70 -10.09
CA GLY A 90 -6.45 2.11 -9.90
C GLY A 90 -6.15 2.64 -8.50
N GLY A 91 -6.84 3.73 -8.14
CA GLY A 91 -6.59 4.50 -6.93
C GLY A 91 -5.57 5.63 -7.15
N PRO A 92 -5.59 6.67 -6.30
CA PRO A 92 -4.71 7.84 -6.42
C PRO A 92 -3.32 7.54 -5.84
N VAL A 93 -2.63 6.54 -6.39
CA VAL A 93 -1.35 6.05 -5.86
C VAL A 93 -0.15 6.59 -6.62
N LEU A 94 0.92 6.86 -5.87
CA LEU A 94 2.26 7.01 -6.41
C LEU A 94 3.08 5.82 -5.97
N HIS A 95 3.63 5.10 -6.94
CA HIS A 95 4.69 4.14 -6.68
C HIS A 95 5.90 4.90 -6.16
N THR A 96 6.19 4.70 -4.88
CA THR A 96 7.41 5.26 -4.30
C THR A 96 8.54 4.37 -4.79
N ARG A 97 9.20 4.77 -5.89
CA ARG A 97 10.46 4.13 -6.27
C ARG A 97 11.39 4.24 -5.06
N ARG A 98 11.79 3.09 -4.52
CA ARG A 98 12.80 3.06 -3.47
C ARG A 98 14.17 3.02 -4.12
N ARG A 99 15.11 3.78 -3.57
CA ARG A 99 16.49 3.78 -4.00
C ARG A 99 17.33 3.19 -2.88
N HIS A 100 18.15 2.21 -3.22
CA HIS A 100 19.22 1.77 -2.34
C HIS A 100 20.26 2.89 -2.26
N ILE A 101 20.50 3.36 -1.05
CA ILE A 101 21.57 4.31 -0.78
C ILE A 101 22.52 3.72 0.26
N HIS A 102 23.78 4.12 0.20
CA HIS A 102 24.78 3.70 1.15
C HIS A 102 25.42 4.92 1.83
N CYS A 103 25.80 4.77 3.10
CA CYS A 103 26.54 5.81 3.81
C CYS A 103 27.98 5.84 3.30
N ARG A 104 28.45 7.01 2.86
CA ARG A 104 29.86 7.19 2.46
C ARG A 104 30.87 6.95 3.59
N ARG A 105 30.43 7.02 4.85
CA ARG A 105 31.29 6.88 6.04
C ARG A 105 31.38 5.45 6.57
N CYS A 106 30.25 4.76 6.72
CA CYS A 106 30.22 3.42 7.31
C CYS A 106 29.77 2.31 6.35
N GLN A 107 29.52 2.65 5.08
CA GLN A 107 29.03 1.75 4.03
C GLN A 107 27.71 1.02 4.36
N HIS A 108 27.00 1.41 5.40
CA HIS A 108 25.68 0.87 5.69
C HIS A 108 24.73 1.16 4.54
N GLU A 109 23.99 0.15 4.08
CA GLU A 109 23.01 0.24 3.00
C GLU A 109 21.59 0.27 3.57
N TRP A 110 20.75 1.16 3.04
CA TRP A 110 19.33 1.19 3.36
C TRP A 110 18.50 1.71 2.18
N GLU A 111 17.21 1.40 2.19
CA GLU A 111 16.27 1.88 1.18
C GLU A 111 15.64 3.20 1.61
N VAL A 112 15.54 4.15 0.67
CA VAL A 112 14.80 5.40 0.88
C VAL A 112 13.78 5.67 -0.23
N PRO A 113 12.64 6.29 0.07
CA PRO A 113 11.77 6.89 -0.94
C PRO A 113 12.55 7.85 -1.86
N GLN A 114 12.39 7.73 -3.19
CA GLN A 114 13.09 8.59 -4.15
C GLN A 114 12.83 10.11 -3.92
N LYS A 115 11.66 10.48 -3.38
CA LYS A 115 11.32 11.88 -3.05
C LYS A 115 12.10 12.42 -1.83
N GLU A 116 12.56 11.55 -0.93
CA GLU A 116 13.27 11.92 0.31
C GLU A 116 14.80 11.71 0.22
N ALA A 117 15.30 11.16 -0.90
CA ALA A 117 16.72 10.87 -1.12
C ALA A 117 17.69 12.08 -1.08
N LYS A 118 17.21 13.29 -0.74
CA LYS A 118 18.00 14.52 -0.61
C LYS A 118 18.50 14.80 0.81
N VAL A 119 17.90 14.21 1.85
CA VAL A 119 18.26 14.50 3.25
C VAL A 119 18.21 13.20 4.06
N PHE A 120 19.33 12.49 4.20
CA PHE A 120 19.41 11.39 5.17
C PHE A 120 20.76 11.38 5.89
N GLU A 121 20.68 11.67 7.18
CA GLU A 121 21.66 11.28 8.19
C GLU A 121 21.68 9.75 8.24
N CYS A 122 22.87 9.15 8.28
CA CYS A 122 22.95 7.70 8.30
C CYS A 122 22.44 7.18 9.66
N PRO A 123 21.49 6.21 9.69
CA PRO A 123 20.91 5.69 10.93
C PRO A 123 21.96 5.06 11.85
N ARG A 124 23.11 4.67 11.27
CA ARG A 124 24.25 4.10 12.00
C ARG A 124 25.28 5.13 12.44
N CYS A 125 25.37 6.28 11.78
CA CYS A 125 26.40 7.29 12.08
C CYS A 125 25.89 8.46 12.93
N GLN A 126 24.57 8.64 13.06
CA GLN A 126 23.90 9.74 13.79
C GLN A 126 24.66 11.08 13.67
N LYS A 127 24.94 11.48 12.43
CA LYS A 127 25.47 12.79 12.03
C LYS A 127 24.99 13.12 10.62
#